data_AF-A0A954M1P7-F1
#
_entry.id   AF-A0A954M1P7-F1
#
_cell.length_a   1.000
_cell.length_b   1.000
_cell.length_c   1.000
_cell.angle_alpha   90.00
_cell.angle_beta   90.00
_cell.angle_gamma   90.00
#
_symmetry.space_group_name_H-M   'P 1'
#
loop_
_entity.id
_entity.type
_entity.pdbx_description
1 polymer ?
#
loop_
_entity_poly.entity_id
_entity_poly.type
_entity_poly.pdbx_seq_one_letter_code
_entity_poly.pdbx_strand_id
1 'polypeptide(L)'
;EWLTIGPNEDMATAASHFDVELTDNVTSNSVGVNHQQHARSSRFSSTSGPVASLVQWIAEHRWIVIGASTWIVFNAAVYWFVFASHSVEDECLQAYSEIWAEYKQLTDEEVSPDRWQAFSETSKSRLTPLIEQLNRSTDAQSPNLRNLLWAGRDCLLPLTSGQEPPVESRRFERAYQQHMSAVMRSTQ
;
A
#
# COMPACT_ATOMS: atom_id res chain seq x y z
N GLU A 1 30.67 -13.27 16.10
CA GLU A 1 31.32 -14.27 15.24
C GLU A 1 30.27 -14.87 14.32
N TRP A 2 30.55 -14.84 13.02
CA TRP A 2 29.66 -15.23 11.95
C TRP A 2 29.98 -16.68 11.55
N LEU A 3 28.99 -17.56 11.48
CA LEU A 3 29.13 -18.91 10.93
C LEU A 3 28.59 -18.92 9.50
N THR A 4 29.53 -18.88 8.57
CA THR A 4 29.40 -19.13 7.13
C THR A 4 28.97 -20.57 6.88
N ILE A 5 27.85 -20.76 6.19
CA ILE A 5 27.43 -22.05 5.61
C ILE A 5 27.91 -22.06 4.15
N GLY A 6 28.82 -22.97 3.83
CA GLY A 6 29.36 -23.18 2.49
C GLY A 6 28.39 -23.98 1.59
N PRO A 7 28.43 -23.79 0.26
CA PRO A 7 27.59 -24.51 -0.69
C PRO A 7 28.31 -25.73 -1.29
N ASN A 8 27.49 -26.72 -1.69
CA ASN A 8 27.79 -27.94 -2.45
C ASN A 8 28.17 -29.19 -1.63
N GLU A 9 27.78 -30.35 -2.18
CA GLU A 9 27.72 -31.71 -1.59
C GLU A 9 26.33 -31.93 -0.91
N ASP A 10 25.37 -32.73 -1.39
CA ASP A 10 25.39 -33.93 -2.21
C ASP A 10 24.06 -34.10 -2.95
N MET A 11 24.08 -34.02 -4.28
CA MET A 11 23.03 -34.59 -5.15
C MET A 11 23.54 -35.91 -5.73
N ALA A 12 23.63 -36.96 -4.92
CA ALA A 12 24.01 -38.29 -5.40
C ALA A 12 23.46 -39.49 -4.59
N THR A 13 22.61 -39.29 -3.58
CA THR A 13 22.26 -40.37 -2.63
C THR A 13 20.74 -40.58 -2.49
N ALA A 14 20.02 -40.67 -3.60
CA ALA A 14 18.61 -41.10 -3.61
C ALA A 14 18.27 -42.14 -4.69
N ALA A 15 19.29 -42.76 -5.30
CA ALA A 15 19.14 -43.84 -6.27
C ALA A 15 19.65 -45.17 -5.69
N SER A 16 18.91 -45.75 -4.74
CA SER A 16 19.23 -47.09 -4.21
C SER A 16 18.03 -47.95 -3.80
N HIS A 17 16.80 -47.59 -4.20
CA HIS A 17 15.63 -48.46 -4.03
C HIS A 17 15.13 -48.98 -5.38
N PHE A 18 15.96 -49.77 -6.04
CA PHE A 18 15.54 -50.71 -7.08
C PHE A 18 16.39 -51.96 -6.93
N ASP A 19 15.83 -53.01 -6.35
CA ASP A 19 16.21 -54.37 -6.74
C ASP A 19 15.18 -55.41 -6.31
N VAL A 20 15.15 -56.50 -7.08
CA VAL A 20 14.44 -57.78 -6.86
C VAL A 20 12.95 -57.73 -7.29
N GLU A 21 12.51 -58.43 -8.33
CA GLU A 21 12.59 -59.89 -8.45
C GLU A 21 12.55 -60.36 -9.93
N LEU A 22 13.62 -61.07 -10.36
CA LEU A 22 13.61 -61.91 -11.56
C LEU A 22 12.90 -63.23 -11.24
N THR A 23 12.01 -63.68 -12.10
CA THR A 23 11.84 -65.12 -12.35
C THR A 23 11.47 -65.34 -13.81
N ASP A 24 12.45 -65.81 -14.57
CA ASP A 24 12.26 -66.48 -15.84
C ASP A 24 11.53 -67.80 -15.62
N ASN A 25 10.54 -68.12 -16.47
CA ASN A 25 10.45 -69.49 -16.96
C ASN A 25 9.83 -69.56 -18.37
N VAL A 26 10.51 -70.35 -19.18
CA VAL A 26 10.44 -70.51 -20.63
C VAL A 26 9.30 -71.44 -21.03
N THR A 27 8.57 -71.16 -22.12
CA THR A 27 8.43 -72.10 -23.27
C THR A 27 7.67 -71.49 -24.44
N SER A 28 8.28 -71.60 -25.62
CA SER A 28 7.72 -71.22 -26.92
C SER A 28 6.56 -72.12 -27.31
N ASN A 29 5.53 -71.56 -27.95
CA ASN A 29 5.00 -72.21 -29.14
C ASN A 29 4.39 -71.22 -30.13
N SER A 30 4.55 -71.63 -31.37
CA SER A 30 4.40 -70.98 -32.66
C SER A 30 3.00 -70.46 -33.05
N VAL A 31 3.03 -69.68 -34.14
CA VAL A 31 2.00 -69.47 -35.18
C VAL A 31 1.23 -68.16 -35.11
N GLY A 32 1.55 -67.29 -36.07
CA GLY A 32 0.53 -66.74 -36.97
C GLY A 32 0.01 -65.32 -36.71
N VAL A 33 0.36 -64.43 -37.64
CA VAL A 33 -0.58 -63.49 -38.31
C VAL A 33 -1.44 -62.60 -37.38
N ASN A 34 -1.11 -61.31 -37.25
CA ASN A 34 -1.96 -60.23 -37.77
C ASN A 34 -1.51 -58.81 -37.40
N HIS A 35 -1.60 -57.96 -38.42
CA HIS A 35 -2.05 -56.57 -38.42
C HIS A 35 -1.50 -55.53 -37.42
N GLN A 36 -0.92 -54.49 -38.04
CA GLN A 36 -0.91 -53.11 -37.58
C GLN A 36 -2.19 -52.74 -36.80
N GLN A 37 -2.01 -52.22 -35.59
CA GLN A 37 -2.64 -50.99 -35.11
C GLN A 37 -2.13 -50.71 -33.69
N HIS A 38 -0.97 -50.05 -33.60
CA HIS A 38 -0.56 -49.38 -32.37
C HIS A 38 -1.39 -48.11 -32.18
N ALA A 39 -2.64 -48.27 -31.74
CA ALA A 39 -3.31 -47.23 -30.99
C ALA A 39 -2.65 -47.17 -29.60
N ARG A 40 -1.56 -46.40 -29.50
CA ARG A 40 -0.98 -45.97 -28.23
C ARG A 40 -2.01 -45.04 -27.59
N SER A 41 -2.96 -45.61 -26.86
CA SER A 41 -3.79 -44.88 -25.92
C SER A 41 -2.89 -44.37 -24.81
N SER A 42 -2.43 -43.13 -24.94
CA SER A 42 -1.92 -42.36 -23.82
C SER A 42 -3.05 -42.27 -22.80
N ARG A 43 -3.01 -43.13 -21.77
CA ARG A 43 -3.70 -42.89 -20.52
C ARG A 43 -3.17 -41.57 -19.99
N PHE A 44 -3.88 -40.49 -20.32
CA PHE A 44 -3.73 -39.20 -19.68
C PHE A 44 -4.07 -39.45 -18.22
N SER A 45 -3.03 -39.58 -17.39
CA SER A 45 -3.15 -39.64 -15.95
C SER A 45 -3.93 -38.40 -15.53
N SER A 46 -5.22 -38.59 -15.23
CA SER A 46 -6.05 -37.59 -14.58
C SER A 46 -5.27 -37.11 -13.38
N THR A 47 -4.81 -35.87 -13.45
CA THR A 47 -4.10 -35.19 -12.38
C THR A 47 -5.11 -34.94 -11.27
N SER A 48 -5.39 -35.98 -10.47
CA SER A 48 -6.06 -35.89 -9.18
C SER A 48 -5.10 -35.29 -8.15
N GLY A 49 -4.56 -34.12 -8.46
CA GLY A 49 -3.79 -33.31 -7.54
C GLY A 49 -4.73 -32.42 -6.72
N PRO A 50 -4.31 -31.97 -5.53
CA PRO A 50 -5.12 -31.10 -4.66
C PRO A 50 -5.63 -29.82 -5.35
N VAL A 51 -4.94 -29.40 -6.41
CA VAL A 51 -5.32 -28.25 -7.24
C VAL A 51 -6.55 -28.55 -8.11
N ALA A 52 -6.70 -29.77 -8.65
CA ALA A 52 -7.84 -30.14 -9.48
C ALA A 52 -9.14 -30.25 -8.68
N SER A 53 -9.06 -30.80 -7.45
CA SER A 53 -10.19 -30.82 -6.52
C SER A 53 -10.63 -29.41 -6.10
N LEU A 54 -9.68 -28.49 -5.94
CA LEU A 54 -9.95 -27.11 -5.58
C LEU A 54 -10.63 -26.34 -6.72
N VAL A 55 -10.19 -26.53 -7.96
CA VAL A 55 -10.79 -25.92 -9.15
C VAL A 55 -12.22 -26.42 -9.37
N GLN A 56 -12.47 -27.72 -9.21
CA GLN A 56 -13.80 -28.29 -9.34
C GLN A 56 -14.75 -27.77 -8.25
N TRP A 57 -14.27 -27.68 -7.01
CA TRP A 57 -15.03 -27.12 -5.89
C TRP A 57 -15.35 -25.63 -6.09
N ILE A 58 -14.39 -24.83 -6.58
CA ILE A 58 -14.60 -23.41 -6.92
C ILE A 58 -15.64 -23.27 -8.04
N ALA A 59 -15.62 -24.14 -9.05
CA ALA A 59 -16.59 -24.10 -10.13
C ALA A 59 -18.02 -24.40 -9.65
N GLU A 60 -18.17 -25.34 -8.73
CA GLU A 60 -19.44 -25.70 -8.10
C GLU A 60 -19.96 -24.57 -7.19
N HIS A 61 -19.06 -23.92 -6.45
CA HIS A 61 -19.40 -22.88 -5.47
C HIS A 61 -19.12 -21.46 -5.97
N ARG A 62 -19.11 -21.24 -7.29
CA ARG A 62 -18.69 -19.99 -7.93
C ARG A 62 -19.37 -18.74 -7.35
N TRP A 63 -20.66 -18.84 -7.02
CA TRP A 63 -21.43 -17.72 -6.47
C TRP A 63 -21.02 -17.38 -5.04
N ILE A 64 -20.66 -18.37 -4.22
CA ILE A 64 -20.17 -18.16 -2.86
C ILE A 64 -18.80 -17.50 -2.91
N VAL A 65 -17.91 -17.96 -3.80
CA VAL A 65 -16.58 -17.38 -3.99
C VAL A 65 -16.67 -15.94 -4.46
N ILE A 66 -17.50 -15.65 -5.47
CA ILE A 66 -17.71 -14.28 -5.96
C ILE A 66 -18.29 -13.40 -4.84
N GLY A 67 -19.28 -13.89 -4.10
CA GLY A 67 -19.88 -13.17 -2.98
C GLY A 67 -18.86 -12.83 -1.89
N ALA A 68 -18.06 -13.81 -1.47
CA ALA A 68 -17.01 -13.63 -0.47
C ALA A 68 -15.93 -12.65 -0.94
N SER A 69 -15.45 -12.79 -2.18
CA SER A 69 -14.47 -11.87 -2.76
C SER A 69 -15.01 -10.44 -2.85
N THR A 70 -16.26 -10.27 -3.29
CA THR A 70 -16.90 -8.95 -3.38
C THR A 70 -17.05 -8.32 -1.99
N TRP A 71 -17.46 -9.10 -1.00
CA TRP A 71 -17.58 -8.65 0.38
C TRP A 71 -16.23 -8.17 0.96
N ILE A 72 -15.15 -8.93 0.73
CA ILE A 72 -13.80 -8.56 1.18
C ILE A 72 -13.36 -7.26 0.50
N VAL A 73 -13.51 -7.13 -0.82
CA VAL A 73 -13.13 -5.92 -1.55
C VAL A 73 -13.95 -4.71 -1.09
N PHE A 74 -15.25 -4.88 -0.86
CA PHE A 74 -16.11 -3.82 -0.35
C PHE A 74 -15.67 -3.36 1.05
N ASN A 75 -15.42 -4.30 1.96
CA ASN A 75 -14.93 -3.96 3.30
C ASN A 75 -13.54 -3.30 3.26
N ALA A 76 -12.65 -3.78 2.39
CA ALA A 76 -11.35 -3.15 2.20
C ALA A 76 -11.47 -1.71 1.66
N ALA A 77 -12.40 -1.47 0.73
CA ALA A 77 -12.67 -0.13 0.20
C ALA A 77 -13.27 0.80 1.27
N VAL A 78 -14.22 0.32 2.08
CA VAL A 78 -14.79 1.07 3.21
C VAL A 78 -13.72 1.36 4.26
N TYR A 79 -12.90 0.36 4.60
CA TYR A 79 -11.79 0.53 5.54
C TYR A 79 -10.80 1.58 5.02
N TRP A 80 -10.39 1.47 3.75
CA TRP A 80 -9.51 2.45 3.12
C TRP A 80 -10.13 3.84 3.13
N PHE A 81 -11.42 3.99 2.81
CA PHE A 81 -12.11 5.27 2.82
C PHE A 81 -12.19 5.90 4.23
N VAL A 82 -12.49 5.12 5.26
CA VAL A 82 -12.63 5.60 6.64
C VAL A 82 -11.26 5.89 7.28
N PHE A 83 -10.26 5.03 7.07
CA PHE A 83 -8.94 5.21 7.69
C PHE A 83 -8.06 6.22 6.93
N ALA A 84 -8.28 6.41 5.62
CA ALA A 84 -7.59 7.45 4.88
C ALA A 84 -7.90 8.86 5.41
N SER A 85 -9.10 9.09 5.98
CA SER A 85 -9.43 10.42 6.52
C SER A 85 -8.64 10.76 7.78
N HIS A 86 -8.40 9.78 8.67
CA HIS A 86 -7.59 10.00 9.89
C HIS A 86 -6.11 10.26 9.56
N SER A 87 -5.55 9.53 8.59
CA SER A 87 -4.15 9.77 8.19
C SER A 87 -3.90 11.16 7.63
N VAL A 88 -4.90 11.76 6.97
CA VAL A 88 -4.78 13.11 6.40
C VAL A 88 -4.72 14.18 7.49
N GLU A 89 -5.48 14.02 8.58
CA GLU A 89 -5.47 14.97 9.70
C GLU A 89 -4.10 15.02 10.36
N ASP A 90 -3.54 13.87 10.69
CA ASP A 90 -2.23 13.76 11.35
C ASP A 90 -1.10 14.29 10.46
N GLU A 91 -1.10 13.93 9.16
CA GLU A 91 -0.11 14.41 8.20
C GLU A 91 -0.17 15.94 8.05
N CYS A 92 -1.36 16.52 7.99
CA CYS A 92 -1.54 17.98 7.91
C CYS A 92 -1.10 18.67 9.20
N LEU A 93 -1.48 18.12 10.37
CA LEU A 93 -1.08 18.67 11.67
C LEU A 93 0.43 18.72 11.81
N GLN A 94 1.11 17.63 11.47
CA GLN A 94 2.57 17.55 11.52
C GLN A 94 3.19 18.58 10.57
N ALA A 95 2.83 18.56 9.28
CA ALA A 95 3.41 19.46 8.29
C ALA A 95 3.17 20.94 8.62
N TYR A 96 1.97 21.29 9.12
CA TYR A 96 1.66 22.66 9.49
C TYR A 96 2.45 23.11 10.71
N SER A 97 2.65 22.23 11.69
CA SER A 97 3.46 22.54 12.87
C SER A 97 4.92 22.79 12.53
N GLU A 98 5.49 22.03 11.60
CA GLU A 98 6.86 22.19 11.12
C GLU A 98 7.03 23.53 10.38
N ILE A 99 6.15 23.81 9.41
CA ILE A 99 6.20 25.06 8.65
C ILE A 99 5.98 26.27 9.56
N TRP A 100 5.08 26.16 10.55
CA TRP A 100 4.86 27.21 11.54
C TRP A 100 6.09 27.47 12.41
N ALA A 101 6.78 26.41 12.86
CA ALA A 101 8.00 26.54 13.64
C ALA A 101 9.12 27.22 12.83
N GLU A 102 9.31 26.81 11.57
CA GLU A 102 10.26 27.44 10.65
C GLU A 102 9.91 28.92 10.40
N TYR A 103 8.63 29.22 10.17
CA TYR A 103 8.15 30.60 10.02
C TYR A 103 8.50 31.46 11.25
N LYS A 104 8.24 30.95 12.45
CA LYS A 104 8.55 31.68 13.70
C LYS A 104 10.04 31.91 13.85
N GLN A 105 10.87 30.90 13.57
CA GLN A 105 12.32 31.05 13.60
C GLN A 105 12.81 32.12 12.61
N LEU A 106 12.29 32.11 11.38
CA LEU A 106 12.66 33.07 10.34
C LEU A 106 12.12 34.49 10.57
N THR A 107 11.10 34.63 11.42
CA THR A 107 10.57 35.95 11.82
C THR A 107 11.36 36.51 13.01
N ASP A 108 11.83 35.64 13.90
CA ASP A 108 12.59 36.02 15.08
C ASP A 108 14.08 36.28 14.75
N GLU A 109 14.65 35.56 13.78
CA GLU A 109 15.92 35.87 13.15
C GLU A 109 15.66 36.93 12.06
N GLU A 110 16.31 38.10 12.11
CA GLU A 110 16.16 39.14 11.07
C GLU A 110 16.84 38.65 9.76
N VAL A 111 16.14 37.79 9.02
CA VAL A 111 16.70 36.97 7.93
C VAL A 111 16.78 37.72 6.61
N SER A 112 17.78 37.36 5.78
CA SER A 112 17.93 37.90 4.42
C SER A 112 16.75 37.53 3.50
N PRO A 113 16.37 38.41 2.55
CA PRO A 113 15.24 38.17 1.65
C PRO A 113 15.39 36.90 0.81
N ASP A 114 16.62 36.49 0.48
CA ASP A 114 16.89 35.26 -0.28
C ASP A 114 16.47 33.99 0.48
N ARG A 115 16.74 33.96 1.80
CA ARG A 115 16.38 32.82 2.66
C ARG A 115 14.88 32.79 2.92
N TRP A 116 14.23 33.95 2.99
CA TRP A 116 12.76 34.04 3.04
C TRP A 116 12.11 33.51 1.76
N GLN A 117 12.66 33.87 0.59
CA GLN A 117 12.15 33.38 -0.69
C GLN A 117 12.27 31.86 -0.80
N ALA A 118 13.42 31.28 -0.43
CA ALA A 118 13.61 29.83 -0.43
C ALA A 118 12.62 29.10 0.50
N PHE A 119 12.37 29.67 1.68
CA PHE A 119 11.36 29.18 2.62
C PHE A 119 9.94 29.27 2.03
N SER A 120 9.59 30.38 1.38
CA SER A 120 8.29 30.60 0.73
C SER A 120 8.02 29.57 -0.37
N GLU A 121 9.01 29.34 -1.25
CA GLU A 121 8.89 28.35 -2.32
C GLU A 121 8.75 26.93 -1.77
N THR A 122 9.56 26.59 -0.77
CA THR A 122 9.51 25.28 -0.10
C THR A 122 8.16 25.07 0.59
N SER A 123 7.73 26.03 1.40
CA SER A 123 6.45 25.99 2.13
C SER A 123 5.28 25.87 1.19
N LYS A 124 5.26 26.64 0.09
CA LYS A 124 4.20 26.55 -0.93
C LYS A 124 4.16 25.17 -1.58
N SER A 125 5.31 24.59 -1.92
CA SER A 125 5.38 23.26 -2.53
C SER A 125 4.86 22.15 -1.59
N ARG A 126 5.07 22.29 -0.27
CA ARG A 126 4.56 21.37 0.76
C ARG A 126 3.07 21.58 1.04
N LEU A 127 2.62 22.84 1.12
CA LEU A 127 1.24 23.18 1.46
C LEU A 127 0.25 22.89 0.35
N THR A 128 0.62 23.13 -0.92
CA THR A 128 -0.29 22.96 -2.06
C THR A 128 -0.92 21.56 -2.15
N PRO A 129 -0.15 20.45 -2.11
CA PRO A 129 -0.73 19.11 -2.18
C PRO A 129 -1.60 18.79 -0.94
N LEU A 130 -1.21 19.24 0.26
CA LEU A 130 -1.96 19.04 1.50
C LEU A 130 -3.30 19.79 1.47
N ILE A 131 -3.30 21.04 1.02
CA ILE A 131 -4.52 21.84 0.86
C ILE A 131 -5.46 21.20 -0.16
N GLU A 132 -4.93 20.69 -1.27
CA GLU A 132 -5.74 20.01 -2.29
C GLU A 132 -6.35 18.71 -1.75
N GLN A 133 -5.57 17.93 -0.99
CA GLN A 133 -6.05 16.71 -0.33
C GLN A 133 -7.12 17.01 0.74
N LEU A 134 -6.91 18.06 1.55
CA LEU A 134 -7.90 18.55 2.51
C LEU A 134 -9.17 19.03 1.79
N ASN A 135 -9.04 19.76 0.69
CA ASN A 135 -10.17 20.28 -0.06
C ASN A 135 -11.05 19.16 -0.64
N ARG A 136 -10.44 18.03 -1.04
CA ARG A 136 -11.16 16.84 -1.52
C ARG A 136 -11.80 16.02 -0.40
N SER A 137 -11.21 16.03 0.79
CA SER A 137 -11.68 15.26 1.96
C SER A 137 -12.59 16.05 2.88
N THR A 138 -12.61 17.38 2.77
CA THR A 138 -13.48 18.26 3.57
C THR A 138 -14.91 18.07 3.11
N ASP A 139 -15.74 17.49 3.98
CA ASP A 139 -17.18 17.42 3.81
C ASP A 139 -17.87 18.34 4.83
N ALA A 140 -19.18 18.56 4.69
CA ALA A 140 -19.95 19.39 5.61
C ALA A 140 -19.93 18.88 7.07
N GLN A 141 -19.62 17.61 7.27
CA GLN A 141 -19.69 16.89 8.54
C GLN A 141 -18.36 16.85 9.32
N SER A 142 -17.23 17.29 8.74
CA SER A 142 -15.91 17.22 9.38
C SER A 142 -15.38 18.62 9.78
N PRO A 143 -15.73 19.14 10.97
CA PRO A 143 -15.29 20.46 11.42
C PRO A 143 -13.76 20.56 11.55
N ASN A 144 -13.07 19.44 11.80
CA ASN A 144 -11.61 19.40 11.94
C ASN A 144 -10.91 19.62 10.61
N LEU A 145 -11.25 18.83 9.59
CA LEU A 145 -10.74 19.00 8.23
C LEU A 145 -10.98 20.40 7.69
N ARG A 146 -12.13 21.01 8.02
CA ARG A 146 -12.41 22.41 7.66
C ARG A 146 -11.48 23.40 8.37
N ASN A 147 -11.25 23.23 9.67
CA ASN A 147 -10.30 24.09 10.40
C ASN A 147 -8.88 23.91 9.89
N LEU A 148 -8.46 22.69 9.56
CA LEU A 148 -7.17 22.44 8.89
C LEU A 148 -7.11 23.14 7.53
N LEU A 149 -8.14 23.00 6.70
CA LEU A 149 -8.19 23.66 5.39
C LEU A 149 -8.04 25.19 5.52
N TRP A 150 -8.75 25.81 6.47
CA TRP A 150 -8.63 27.25 6.74
C TRP A 150 -7.25 27.64 7.31
N ALA A 151 -6.70 26.84 8.23
CA ALA A 151 -5.37 27.06 8.78
C ALA A 151 -4.30 27.06 7.68
N GLY A 152 -4.37 26.11 6.73
CA GLY A 152 -3.42 26.04 5.62
C GLY A 152 -3.65 27.10 4.55
N ARG A 153 -4.83 27.11 3.94
CA ARG A 153 -5.15 27.92 2.76
C ARG A 153 -5.27 29.41 3.08
N ASP A 154 -5.96 29.74 4.18
CA ASP A 154 -6.35 31.11 4.47
C ASP A 154 -5.40 31.80 5.46
N CYS A 155 -4.54 31.04 6.16
CA CYS A 155 -3.59 31.59 7.13
C CYS A 155 -2.13 31.30 6.77
N LEU A 156 -1.73 30.03 6.71
CA LEU A 156 -0.33 29.64 6.54
C LEU A 156 0.20 30.02 5.16
N LEU A 157 -0.57 29.74 4.11
CA LEU A 157 -0.17 30.02 2.73
C LEU A 157 0.08 31.53 2.50
N PRO A 158 -0.80 32.47 2.93
CA PRO A 158 -0.50 33.90 2.92
C PRO A 158 0.73 34.29 3.74
N LEU A 159 0.92 33.70 4.93
CA LEU A 159 2.04 34.01 5.83
C LEU A 159 3.39 33.63 5.25
N THR A 160 3.45 32.50 4.55
CA THR A 160 4.68 32.00 3.94
C THR A 160 4.84 32.48 2.49
N SER A 161 3.91 33.28 1.96
CA SER A 161 3.98 33.73 0.56
C SER A 161 4.72 35.06 0.42
N GLY A 162 5.69 35.10 -0.50
CA GLY A 162 6.36 36.34 -0.91
C GLY A 162 7.86 36.36 -0.61
N GLN A 163 8.44 37.55 -0.73
CA GLN A 163 9.87 37.81 -0.45
C GLN A 163 10.12 38.40 0.94
N GLU A 164 9.07 38.82 1.64
CA GLU A 164 9.12 39.38 3.00
C GLU A 164 7.89 38.94 3.80
N PRO A 165 7.95 38.98 5.15
CA PRO A 165 6.78 38.72 5.99
C PRO A 165 5.67 39.73 5.69
N PRO A 166 4.40 39.28 5.57
CA PRO A 166 3.29 40.17 5.23
C PRO A 166 3.04 41.20 6.33
N VAL A 167 2.69 42.43 5.92
CA VAL A 167 2.37 43.56 6.82
C VAL A 167 1.24 43.21 7.81
N GLU A 168 0.31 42.34 7.41
CA GLU A 168 -0.78 41.84 8.25
C GLU A 168 -0.50 40.49 8.94
N SER A 169 0.77 40.10 9.14
CA SER A 169 1.12 38.78 9.69
C SER A 169 0.36 38.47 10.98
N ARG A 170 0.24 39.43 11.91
CA ARG A 170 -0.46 39.27 13.19
C ARG A 170 -1.92 38.87 13.08
N ARG A 171 -2.60 39.17 11.97
CA ARG A 171 -3.98 38.77 11.75
C ARG A 171 -4.04 37.29 11.35
N PHE A 172 -3.22 36.90 10.38
CA PHE A 172 -3.13 35.53 9.91
C PHE A 172 -2.56 34.59 10.99
N GLU A 173 -1.58 35.04 11.78
CA GLU A 173 -1.03 34.30 12.90
C GLU A 173 -2.10 33.97 13.95
N ARG A 174 -2.92 34.97 14.31
CA ARG A 174 -4.05 34.77 15.24
C ARG A 174 -5.10 33.82 14.67
N ALA A 175 -5.45 33.97 13.40
CA ALA A 175 -6.41 33.08 12.74
C ALA A 175 -5.89 31.64 12.69
N TYR A 176 -4.61 31.45 12.35
CA TYR A 176 -3.95 30.14 12.37
C TYR A 176 -4.04 29.49 13.75
N GLN A 177 -3.64 30.20 14.81
CA GLN A 177 -3.70 29.70 16.18
C GLN A 177 -5.14 29.34 16.61
N GLN A 178 -6.13 30.15 16.22
CA GLN A 178 -7.53 29.88 16.50
C GLN A 178 -7.98 28.55 15.85
N HIS A 179 -7.69 28.34 14.57
CA HIS A 179 -8.06 27.12 13.87
C HIS A 179 -7.33 25.88 14.42
N MET A 180 -6.02 25.98 14.66
CA MET A 180 -5.24 24.86 15.22
C MET A 180 -5.70 24.49 16.64
N SER A 181 -6.02 25.48 17.48
CA SER A 181 -6.56 25.23 18.83
C SER A 181 -7.96 24.60 18.81
N ALA A 182 -8.75 24.81 17.75
CA ALA A 182 -10.04 24.17 17.57
C ALA A 182 -9.86 22.69 17.22
N VAL A 183 -8.91 22.37 16.33
CA VAL A 183 -8.57 20.99 15.96
C VAL A 183 -8.02 20.24 17.18
N MET A 184 -7.04 20.80 17.90
CA MET A 184 -6.44 20.14 19.07
C MET A 184 -7.42 19.85 20.21
N ARG A 185 -8.46 20.67 20.38
CA ARG A 185 -9.51 20.43 21.40
C ARG A 185 -10.46 19.30 21.03
N SER A 186 -10.59 18.98 19.75
CA SER A 186 -11.50 17.94 19.27
C SER A 186 -10.87 16.55 19.25
N THR A 187 -9.53 16.47 19.32
CA THR A 187 -8.75 15.23 19.33
C THR A 187 -8.38 14.75 20.74
N GLN A 188 -8.73 15.51 21.79
CA GLN A 188 -8.65 15.10 23.21
C GLN A 188 -9.96 14.50 23.68
#